data_AF-R7XQ55-F1
#
_entry.id   AF-R7XQ55-F1
#
_cell.length_a   1.000
_cell.length_b   1.000
_cell.length_c   1.000
_cell.angle_alpha   90.00
_cell.angle_beta   90.00
_cell.angle_gamma   90.00
#
_symmetry.space_group_name_H-M   'P 1'
#
loop_
_entity.id
_entity.type
_entity.pdbx_description
1 polymer ?
#
loop_
_entity_poly.entity_id
_entity_poly.type
_entity_poly.pdbx_seq_one_letter_code
_entity_poly.pdbx_strand_id
1 'polypeptide(L)' 'MPGHLIELRPGFFLNPDHIISVRVLPEEEGDVYAVLHLSNGDKQNLTRGEFTAITGEEPRPPARLPQKPLTE' A
#
# COMPACT_ATOMS: atom_id res chain seq x y z
N MET A 1 -17.94 -17.54 8.49
CA MET A 1 -18.31 -16.83 7.25
C MET A 1 -17.21 -17.13 6.25
N PRO A 2 -17.48 -17.59 5.01
CA PRO A 2 -16.42 -17.79 4.03
C PRO A 2 -15.71 -16.45 3.82
N GLY A 3 -14.39 -16.44 3.99
CA GLY A 3 -13.57 -15.23 4.00
C GLY A 3 -13.74 -14.45 2.69
N HIS A 4 -14.02 -13.15 2.82
CA HIS A 4 -14.16 -12.25 1.67
C HIS A 4 -12.77 -12.00 1.07
N LEU A 5 -12.48 -12.63 -0.08
CA LEU A 5 -11.23 -12.38 -0.80
C LEU A 5 -11.34 -11.09 -1.60
N ILE A 6 -10.29 -10.27 -1.55
CA ILE A 6 -10.15 -9.03 -2.34
C ILE A 6 -9.24 -9.34 -3.53
N GLU A 7 -9.74 -9.20 -4.76
CA GLU A 7 -8.88 -9.27 -5.94
C GLU A 7 -8.15 -7.93 -6.11
N LEU A 8 -6.82 -7.91 -5.94
CA LEU A 8 -6.03 -6.67 -6.09
C LEU A 8 -5.58 -6.44 -7.53
N ARG A 9 -5.21 -7.53 -8.21
CA ARG A 9 -4.80 -7.56 -9.61
C ARG A 9 -5.22 -8.91 -10.20
N PRO A 10 -5.36 -9.04 -11.53
CA PRO A 10 -5.88 -10.26 -12.14
C PRO A 10 -5.15 -11.52 -11.65
N GLY A 11 -5.90 -12.43 -11.03
CA GLY A 11 -5.38 -13.69 -10.51
C GLY A 11 -4.66 -13.60 -9.15
N PHE A 12 -4.61 -12.43 -8.52
CA PHE A 12 -4.10 -12.24 -7.16
C PHE A 12 -5.22 -11.88 -6.20
N PHE A 13 -5.54 -12.82 -5.32
CA PHE A 13 -6.58 -12.69 -4.31
C PHE A 13 -5.97 -12.60 -2.93
N LEU A 14 -6.32 -11.56 -2.19
CA LEU A 14 -5.88 -11.31 -0.84
C LEU A 14 -6.98 -11.69 0.15
N ASN A 15 -6.63 -12.48 1.17
CA ASN A 15 -7.48 -12.63 2.35
C ASN A 15 -7.18 -11.49 3.35
N PRO A 16 -8.13 -10.58 3.62
CA PRO A 16 -7.92 -9.47 4.56
C PRO A 16 -7.60 -9.93 5.99
N ASP A 17 -8.06 -11.13 6.38
CA ASP A 17 -7.77 -11.70 7.70
C ASP A 17 -6.26 -12.01 7.90
N HIS A 18 -5.49 -12.06 6.81
CA HIS A 18 -4.05 -12.31 6.85
C HIS A 18 -3.21 -11.02 6.80
N ILE A 19 -3.86 -9.85 6.73
CA ILE A 19 -3.16 -8.56 6.71
C ILE A 19 -2.70 -8.22 8.13
N ILE A 20 -1.39 -8.07 8.30
CA ILE A 20 -0.79 -7.60 9.56
C ILE A 20 -0.71 -6.08 9.59
N SER A 21 -0.26 -5.46 8.49
CA SER A 21 -0.18 -4.01 8.38
C SER A 21 -0.09 -3.55 6.94
N VAL A 22 -0.57 -2.35 6.67
CA VAL A 22 -0.33 -1.60 5.43
C VAL A 22 0.42 -0.32 5.78
N ARG A 23 1.56 -0.07 5.13
CA ARG A 23 2.41 1.10 5.41
C ARG A 23 2.61 1.94 4.15
N VAL A 24 2.09 3.16 4.16
CA VAL A 24 2.33 4.14 3.09
C VAL A 24 3.79 4.55 3.09
N LEU A 25 4.40 4.59 1.92
CA LEU A 25 5.77 5.04 1.75
C LEU A 25 5.84 6.58 1.75
N PRO A 26 6.89 7.18 2.34
CA PRO A 26 7.05 8.63 2.36
C PRO A 26 7.28 9.23 0.97
N GLU A 27 7.91 8.47 0.09
CA GLU A 27 8.13 8.79 -1.32
C GLU A 27 7.57 7.66 -2.17
N GLU A 28 6.84 8.03 -3.23
CA GLU A 28 6.34 7.07 -4.21
C GLU A 28 7.48 6.73 -5.16
N GLU A 29 8.10 5.58 -4.95
CA GLU A 29 9.19 5.08 -5.80
C GLU A 29 8.60 4.27 -6.95
N GLY A 30 8.58 4.86 -8.15
CA GLY A 30 7.94 4.25 -9.30
C GLY A 30 6.41 4.17 -9.12
N ASP A 31 5.86 2.96 -9.15
CA ASP A 31 4.43 2.68 -8.99
C ASP A 31 4.10 2.12 -7.58
N VAL A 32 5.04 2.23 -6.64
CA VAL A 32 4.86 1.71 -5.28
C VAL A 32 4.42 2.83 -4.34
N TYR A 33 3.20 2.71 -3.85
CA TYR A 33 2.58 3.64 -2.90
C TYR A 33 2.70 3.16 -1.45
N ALA A 34 2.47 1.88 -1.22
CA ALA A 34 2.46 1.30 0.11
C ALA A 34 3.05 -0.11 0.12
N VAL A 35 3.43 -0.59 1.30
CA VAL A 35 3.87 -1.96 1.52
C VAL A 35 2.86 -2.67 2.42
N LEU A 36 2.34 -3.78 1.92
CA LEU A 36 1.49 -4.73 2.63
C LEU A 36 2.36 -5.76 3.33
N HIS A 37 2.11 -6.02 4.61
CA HIS A 37 2.70 -7.12 5.37
C HIS A 37 1.64 -8.17 5.67
N LEU A 38 1.94 -9.42 5.33
CA LEU A 38 1.07 -10.57 5.57
C LEU A 38 1.53 -11.40 6.77
N SER A 39 0.61 -12.16 7.33
CA SER A 39 0.83 -13.00 8.52
C SER A 39 1.83 -14.14 8.29
N ASN A 40 2.03 -14.54 7.03
CA ASN A 40 3.04 -15.52 6.62
C ASN A 40 4.45 -14.92 6.49
N GLY A 41 4.63 -13.63 6.75
CA GLY A 41 5.90 -12.92 6.62
C GLY A 41 6.15 -12.30 5.25
N ASP A 42 5.27 -12.56 4.27
CA ASP A 42 5.40 -11.97 2.93
C ASP A 42 5.14 -10.47 2.96
N LYS A 43 5.81 -9.78 2.04
CA LYS A 43 5.61 -8.36 1.79
C LYS A 43 5.22 -8.14 0.34
N GLN A 44 4.23 -7.28 0.11
CA GLN A 44 3.80 -6.91 -1.22
C GLN A 44 3.81 -5.41 -1.40
N ASN A 45 4.34 -4.97 -2.53
CA ASN A 45 4.24 -3.59 -2.97
C ASN A 45 2.83 -3.38 -3.53
N LEU A 46 2.20 -2.31 -3.05
CA LEU A 46 0.88 -1.87 -3.46
C LEU A 46 1.01 -0.58 -4.26
N THR A 47 0.31 -0.54 -5.38
CA THR A 47 -0.04 0.72 -6.06
C THR A 47 -1.04 1.50 -5.23
N ARG A 48 -1.30 2.75 -5.63
CA ARG A 48 -2.37 3.57 -5.06
C ARG A 48 -3.74 2.90 -5.13
N GLY A 49 -4.07 2.33 -6.29
CA GLY A 49 -5.36 1.66 -6.50
C GLY A 49 -5.52 0.43 -5.63
N GLU A 50 -4.47 -0.39 -5.51
CA GLU A 50 -4.47 -1.57 -4.64
C GLU A 50 -4.56 -1.17 -3.15
N PHE A 51 -3.90 -0.09 -2.74
CA PHE A 51 -4.04 0.45 -1.39
C PHE A 51 -5.51 0.80 -1.09
N THR A 52 -6.16 1.57 -1.95
CA THR A 52 -7.58 1.95 -1.78
C THR A 52 -8.50 0.74 -1.79
N ALA A 53 -8.23 -0.26 -2.62
CA ALA A 53 -9.01 -1.51 -2.64
C ALA A 53 -8.95 -2.26 -1.30
N ILE A 54 -7.83 -2.16 -0.58
CA ILE A 54 -7.63 -2.82 0.73
C ILE A 54 -8.18 -2.00 1.88
N THR A 55 -7.86 -0.71 1.93
CA THR A 55 -8.14 0.15 3.09
C THR A 55 -9.48 0.88 2.98
N GLY A 56 -10.01 1.02 1.77
CA GLY A 56 -11.13 1.92 1.48
C GLY A 56 -10.77 3.41 1.61
N GLU A 57 -9.49 3.74 1.83
CA GLU A 57 -9.02 5.11 2.02
C GLU A 57 -8.48 5.70 0.70
N GLU A 58 -8.75 6.99 0.51
CA GLU A 58 -8.17 7.76 -0.59
C GLU A 58 -6.63 7.87 -0.37
N PRO A 59 -5.79 7.55 -1.37
CA PRO A 59 -4.35 7.62 -1.24
C PRO A 59 -3.93 9.07 -1.02
N ARG A 60 -3.28 9.36 0.10
CA ARG A 60 -2.66 10.66 0.34
C ARG A 60 -1.54 10.90 -0.68
N PRO A 61 -1.41 12.11 -1.24
CA PRO A 61 -0.29 12.43 -2.11
C PRO A 61 1.05 12.25 -1.39
N PRO A 62 2.15 11.99 -2.12
CA PRO A 62 3.46 11.81 -1.53
C PRO A 62 3.77 13.09 -0.76
N ALA A 63 4.19 12.95 0.49
CA ALA A 63 4.64 14.09 1.24
C ALA A 63 5.90 14.59 0.54
N ARG A 64 5.79 15.65 -0.27
CA ARG A 64 6.98 16.40 -0.67
C ARG A 64 7.61 16.87 0.62
N LEU A 65 8.70 16.22 1.03
CA LEU A 65 9.54 16.78 2.08
C LEU A 65 9.81 18.22 1.65
N PRO A 66 9.59 19.23 2.52
CA PRO A 66 9.96 20.59 2.18
C PRO A 66 11.42 20.53 1.77
N GLN A 67 11.69 20.76 0.48
CA GLN A 67 13.05 20.92 -0.01
C GLN A 67 13.62 22.06 0.81
N LYS A 68 14.49 21.73 1.77
CA LYS A 68 15.24 22.73 2.52
C LYS A 68 15.92 23.58 1.45
N PRO A 69 15.69 24.89 1.39
CA PRO A 69 16.45 25.72 0.45
C PRO A 69 17.92 25.45 0.73
N LEU A 70 18.67 25.00 -0.27
CA LEU A 70 20.12 25.14 -0.23
C LEU A 70 20.36 26.65 -0.27
N THR A 71 20.46 27.27 0.90
CA THR A 71 20.99 28.61 1.02
C THR A 71 22.51 28.47 0.97
N GLU A 72 23.10 29.05 -0.08
CA GLU A 72 24.54 29.28 -0.26
C GLU A 72 25.19 30.03 0.91
#